data_AF-A0A699UF80-F1
#
_entry.id   AF-A0A699UF80-F1
#
_cell.length_a   1.000
_cell.length_b   1.000
_cell.length_c   1.000
_cell.angle_alpha   90.00
_cell.angle_beta   90.00
_cell.angle_gamma   90.00
#
_symmetry.space_group_name_H-M   'P 1'
#
loop_
_entity.id
_entity.type
_entity.pdbx_description
1 polymer ?
#
loop_
_entity_poly.entity_id
_entity_poly.type
_entity_poly.pdbx_seq_one_letter_code
_entity_poly.pdbx_strand_id
1 'polypeptide(L)' 'EGIDFEESLAPVARIEAIRIFIANAASKNMTIYQMDVKTAVLNDELKEKVYVSQPEGFVDPDHPTHVYRLNKALYRLK' A
#
# COMPACT_ATOMS: atom_id res chain seq x y z
N GLU A 1 -13.78 20.38 0.56
CA GLU A 1 -14.13 19.15 1.30
C GLU A 1 -13.02 18.14 1.11
N GLY A 2 -12.27 17.86 2.17
CA GLY A 2 -11.33 16.74 2.15
C GLY A 2 -12.13 15.47 2.40
N ILE A 3 -12.02 14.50 1.51
CA ILE A 3 -12.61 13.18 1.73
C ILE A 3 -11.73 12.50 2.77
N ASP A 4 -12.27 12.32 3.97
CA ASP A 4 -11.63 11.51 5.01
C ASP A 4 -11.90 10.04 4.67
N PHE A 5 -10.84 9.28 4.44
CA PHE A 5 -10.93 7.87 4.06
C PHE A 5 -10.68 7.01 5.30
N GLU A 6 -11.75 6.59 5.96
CA GLU A 6 -11.73 5.67 7.11
C GLU A 6 -11.08 4.31 6.77
N GLU A 7 -11.15 3.87 5.51
CA GLU A 7 -10.53 2.62 5.04
C GLU A 7 -9.57 2.89 3.88
N SER A 8 -8.29 2.90 4.18
CA SER A 8 -7.22 2.65 3.21
C SER A 8 -6.70 1.24 3.47
N LEU A 9 -6.64 0.39 2.43
CA LEU A 9 -6.00 -0.93 2.50
C LEU A 9 -4.47 -0.82 2.69
N ALA A 10 -3.90 0.38 2.58
CA ALA A 10 -2.52 0.61 2.96
C ALA A 10 -2.41 0.68 4.49
N PRO A 11 -1.48 -0.05 5.12
CA PRO A 11 -1.23 0.05 6.55
C PRO A 11 -0.62 1.42 6.88
N VAL A 12 -1.48 2.44 7.01
CA VAL A 12 -1.07 3.77 7.48
C VAL A 12 -1.16 3.75 9.00
N ALA A 13 -0.01 3.87 9.65
CA ALA A 13 0.03 3.99 11.11
C ALA A 13 -0.73 5.25 11.56
N ARG A 14 -1.72 5.08 12.43
CA ARG A 14 -2.47 6.19 13.01
C ARG A 14 -1.56 7.03 13.90
N ILE A 15 -1.76 8.35 13.91
CA ILE A 15 -0.90 9.27 14.67
C ILE A 15 -0.96 9.02 16.18
N GLU A 16 -2.10 8.54 16.69
CA GLU A 16 -2.29 8.16 18.08
C GLU A 16 -1.39 6.96 18.45
N ALA A 17 -1.33 5.95 17.58
CA ALA A 17 -0.50 4.76 17.79
C ALA A 17 0.99 5.12 17.77
N ILE A 18 1.40 6.01 16.86
CA ILE A 18 2.78 6.52 16.80
C ILE A 18 3.16 7.23 18.11
N ARG A 19 2.28 8.10 18.64
CA ARG A 19 2.51 8.82 19.89
C ARG A 19 2.66 7.86 21.08
N ILE A 20 1.79 6.87 21.19
CA ILE A 20 1.87 5.83 22.24
C ILE A 20 3.17 5.05 22.13
N PHE A 21 3.55 4.65 20.91
CA PHE A 21 4.80 3.93 20.65
C PHE A 21 6.04 4.74 21.09
N ILE A 22 6.11 6.02 20.71
CA ILE A 22 7.22 6.91 21.09
C ILE A 22 7.27 7.11 22.60
N ALA A 23 6.12 7.37 23.25
CA ALA A 23 6.07 7.55 24.71
C ALA A 23 6.57 6.31 25.46
N ASN A 24 6.20 5.11 24.99
CA ASN A 24 6.68 3.84 25.57
C ASN A 24 8.16 3.59 25.30
N ALA A 25 8.67 3.92 24.12
CA ALA A 25 10.10 3.80 23.83
C ALA A 25 10.93 4.73 24.71
N ALA A 26 10.49 5.98 24.89
CA ALA A 26 11.14 6.96 25.75
C ALA A 26 11.14 6.51 27.22
N SER A 27 10.03 5.98 27.74
CA SER A 27 9.95 5.49 29.14
C SER A 27 10.86 4.29 29.41
N LYS A 28 11.21 3.52 28.38
CA LYS A 28 12.10 2.36 28.45
C LYS A 28 13.53 2.65 27.98
N ASN A 29 13.85 3.92 27.70
CA ASN A 29 15.13 4.37 27.15
C ASN A 29 15.56 3.58 25.89
N MET A 30 14.60 3.22 25.04
CA MET A 30 14.81 2.48 23.80
C MET A 30 15.17 3.44 22.66
N THR A 31 16.14 3.07 21.83
CA THR A 31 16.43 3.77 20.58
C THR A 31 15.43 3.36 19.50
N ILE A 32 14.81 4.34 18.85
CA ILE A 32 13.92 4.11 17.71
C ILE A 32 14.71 4.31 16.41
N TYR A 33 14.56 3.36 15.48
CA TYR A 33 15.06 3.47 14.12
C TYR A 33 13.88 3.57 13.15
N GLN A 34 13.95 4.51 12.21
CA GLN A 34 12.98 4.62 11.13
C GLN A 34 13.55 3.98 9.87
N MET A 35 12.79 3.07 9.26
CA MET A 35 13.11 2.50 7.97
C MET A 35 11.94 2.77 7.02
N ASP A 36 12.21 3.53 5.97
CA ASP A 36 11.26 3.72 4.87
C ASP A 36 11.51 2.67 3.80
N VAL A 37 10.51 1.83 3.55
CA VAL A 37 10.57 0.79 2.51
C VAL A 37 9.77 1.31 1.32
N LYS A 38 10.49 1.84 0.31
CA LYS A 38 9.91 2.44 -0.92
C LYS A 38 8.87 1.59 -1.64
N THR A 39 8.88 0.28 -1.44
CA THR A 39 7.98 -0.68 -2.10
C THR A 39 7.16 -1.51 -1.11
N ALA A 40 6.98 -1.06 0.15
CA ALA A 40 6.23 -1.84 1.15
C ALA A 40 4.83 -2.22 0.67
N VAL A 41 4.13 -1.26 0.04
CA VAL A 41 2.80 -1.50 -0.56
C VAL A 41 2.88 -2.41 -1.78
N LEU A 42 3.94 -2.30 -2.58
CA LEU A 42 4.09 -3.07 -3.83
C LEU A 42 4.60 -4.50 -3.60
N ASN A 43 4.95 -4.88 -2.38
CA ASN A 43 5.44 -6.22 -2.05
C ASN A 43 4.42 -7.05 -1.26
N ASP A 44 3.26 -6.49 -0.94
CA ASP A 44 2.23 -7.24 -0.26
C ASP A 44 1.54 -8.22 -1.23
N GLU A 45 1.20 -9.40 -0.72
CA GLU A 45 0.48 -10.39 -1.50
C GLU A 45 -0.99 -9.97 -1.63
N LEU A 46 -1.50 -10.01 -2.86
CA LEU A 46 -2.91 -9.76 -3.11
C LEU A 46 -3.73 -10.94 -2.57
N LYS A 47 -4.54 -10.69 -1.54
CA LYS A 47 -5.50 -11.66 -1.01
C LYS A 47 -6.56 -12.05 -2.05
N GLU A 48 -6.84 -11.16 -2.99
CA GLU A 48 -7.85 -11.34 -4.02
C GLU A 48 -7.25 -11.31 -5.43
N LYS A 49 -7.92 -12.00 -6.38
CA LYS A 49 -7.51 -11.96 -7.79
C LYS A 49 -8.01 -10.66 -8.43
N VAL A 50 -7.13 -9.68 -8.54
CA VAL A 50 -7.42 -8.41 -9.20
C VAL A 50 -6.95 -8.45 -10.66
N TYR A 51 -7.82 -8.01 -11.56
CA TYR A 51 -7.50 -7.80 -12.97
C TYR A 51 -7.59 -6.32 -13.32
N VAL A 52 -6.71 -5.84 -14.19
CA VAL A 52 -6.69 -4.45 -14.68
C VAL A 52 -6.69 -4.41 -16.20
N SER A 53 -7.28 -3.36 -16.76
CA SER A 53 -7.18 -3.08 -18.19
C SER A 53 -5.72 -2.89 -18.60
N GLN A 54 -5.44 -3.14 -19.87
CA GLN A 54 -4.10 -2.89 -20.41
C GLN A 54 -3.80 -1.39 -20.35
N PRO A 55 -2.64 -0.99 -19.79
CA PRO A 55 -2.27 0.41 -19.74
C PRO A 55 -1.98 0.93 -21.15
N GLU A 56 -2.23 2.22 -21.35
CA GLU A 56 -1.90 2.90 -22.59
C GLU A 56 -0.40 2.73 -22.90
N GLY A 57 -0.08 2.35 -24.15
CA GLY A 57 1.29 2.04 -24.58
C GLY A 57 1.78 0.61 -24.29
N PHE A 58 0.99 -0.21 -23.59
CA PHE A 58 1.29 -1.62 -23.29
C PHE A 58 0.22 -2.59 -23.80
N VAL A 59 -0.67 -2.13 -24.69
CA VAL A 59 -1.71 -2.96 -25.27
C VAL A 59 -1.07 -4.01 -26.19
N ASP A 60 -1.35 -5.28 -25.92
CA ASP A 60 -0.99 -6.40 -26.78
C ASP A 60 -1.78 -6.31 -28.11
N PRO A 61 -1.09 -6.16 -29.25
CA PRO A 61 -1.74 -6.03 -30.55
C PRO A 61 -2.48 -7.31 -31.00
N ASP A 62 -2.05 -8.49 -30.54
CA ASP A 62 -2.68 -9.76 -30.86
C ASP A 62 -3.89 -10.03 -29.94
N HIS A 63 -3.89 -9.41 -28.76
CA HIS A 63 -4.89 -9.62 -27.71
C HIS A 63 -5.42 -8.31 -27.10
N PRO A 64 -6.02 -7.40 -27.91
CA PRO A 64 -6.35 -6.05 -27.47
C PRO A 64 -7.44 -5.99 -26.38
N THR A 65 -8.23 -7.05 -26.24
CA THR A 65 -9.33 -7.15 -25.25
C THR A 65 -8.93 -7.83 -23.95
N HIS A 66 -7.70 -8.33 -23.83
CA HIS A 66 -7.25 -9.02 -22.63
C HIS A 66 -7.04 -8.05 -21.46
N VAL A 67 -7.03 -8.61 -20.26
CA VAL A 67 -6.76 -7.90 -19.00
C VAL A 67 -5.55 -8.53 -18.32
N TYR A 68 -4.78 -7.72 -17.59
CA TYR A 68 -3.63 -8.20 -16.82
C TYR A 68 -4.05 -8.61 -15.42
N ARG A 69 -3.55 -9.75 -14.95
CA ARG A 69 -3.66 -10.12 -13.54
C ARG A 69 -2.57 -9.42 -12.73
N LEU A 70 -2.96 -8.70 -11.70
CA LEU A 70 -1.99 -8.14 -10.76
C LEU A 70 -1.41 -9.25 -9.89
N ASN A 71 -0.08 -9.33 -9.84
CA ASN A 71 0.64 -10.25 -8.95
C ASN A 71 1.08 -9.57 -7.64
N LYS A 72 1.03 -8.24 -7.59
CA LYS A 72 1.47 -7.39 -6.49
C LYS A 72 0.46 -6.28 -6.29
N ALA A 73 0.27 -5.86 -5.04
CA ALA A 73 -0.63 -4.76 -4.76
C ALA A 73 -0.11 -3.46 -5.40
N LEU A 74 -1.01 -2.67 -5.97
CA LEU A 74 -0.75 -1.33 -6.47
C LEU A 74 -1.30 -0.30 -5.48
N TYR A 75 -0.71 0.90 -5.51
CA TYR A 75 -1.22 2.04 -4.76
C TYR A 75 -2.68 2.34 -5.15
N ARG A 76 -3.55 2.58 -4.17
CA ARG A 76 -4.99 2.86 -4.34
C ARG A 76 -5.85 1.71 -4.92
N LEU A 77 -5.38 0.47 -4.86
CA LEU A 77 -6.34 -0.65 -4.88
C LEU A 77 -7.21 -0.50 -3.61
N LYS A 78 -8.48 -0.17 -3.82
CA LYS A 78 -9.51 -0.14 -2.78
C LYS A 78 -10.18 -1.50 -2.70
#